data_AF-A0A7W2INP3-F1
#
_entry.id   AF-A0A7W2INP3-F1
#
_cell.length_a   1.000
_cell.length_b   1.000
_cell.length_c   1.000
_cell.angle_alpha   90.00
_cell.angle_beta   90.00
_cell.angle_gamma   90.00
#
_symmetry.space_group_name_H-M   'P 1'
#
loop_
_entity.id
_entity.type
_entity.pdbx_description
1 polymer ?
#
loop_
_entity_poly.entity_id
_entity_poly.type
_entity_poly.pdbx_seq_one_letter_code
_entity_poly.pdbx_strand_id
1 'polypeptide(L)'
;MTEGAMRRFATNKGGFLPKEFNIAHDLCFAVHDILAQFLVSGEACDVFTAQITFEDHQAAADFESTADIFEWLEKNQRFQDRARVLKTLVLPAVLSDMLHCIYEALECSRKGKLNISYMLIRKPIQESLFLLESIILDEVAFAEKLATSPIALRPQTATGIEGEHKRRIQQVLETIGQTEAFDAEYLAQLRYVKVEDGFDGLCNKAIHLFTEHKAIKTESLNVNFIFSGWDAKQSQWEFLYSRLPYLLIYMWRVIEYIGDAVCPTHPEYTLDMTRRTAVK
;
A
#
# COMPACT_ATOMS: atom_id res chain seq x y z
N MET A 1 12.83 33.13 -0.39
CA MET A 1 11.82 33.15 -1.46
C MET A 1 12.38 32.41 -2.66
N THR A 2 12.10 31.12 -2.74
CA THR A 2 12.32 30.29 -3.93
C THR A 2 11.10 29.39 -4.01
N GLU A 3 10.24 29.67 -4.99
CA GLU A 3 9.11 28.82 -5.35
C GLU A 3 9.61 27.42 -5.69
N GLY A 4 9.44 26.49 -4.76
CA GLY A 4 9.53 25.06 -5.03
C GLY A 4 8.26 24.60 -5.72
N ALA A 5 8.03 25.02 -6.96
CA ALA A 5 6.98 24.44 -7.78
C ALA A 5 7.29 22.94 -7.97
N MET A 6 6.50 22.10 -7.32
CA MET A 6 6.61 20.64 -7.41
C MET A 6 6.56 20.25 -8.90
N ARG A 7 7.59 19.56 -9.39
CA ARG A 7 7.55 18.95 -10.72
C ARG A 7 6.37 17.97 -10.74
N ARG A 8 5.32 18.29 -11.49
CA ARG A 8 4.33 17.28 -11.91
C ARG A 8 5.08 16.19 -12.68
N PHE A 9 5.19 15.00 -12.11
CA PHE A 9 5.77 13.86 -12.83
C PHE A 9 4.81 13.32 -13.91
N ALA A 10 3.50 13.58 -13.76
CA ALA A 10 2.48 13.31 -14.76
C ALA A 10 2.04 14.60 -15.48
N THR A 11 2.70 14.94 -16.59
CA THR A 11 2.07 15.80 -17.61
C THR A 11 1.05 14.98 -18.36
N ASN A 12 -0.19 15.47 -18.48
CA ASN A 12 -1.30 14.79 -19.16
C ASN A 12 -0.94 14.53 -20.65
N LYS A 13 -0.29 13.40 -20.92
CA LYS A 13 0.02 12.93 -22.28
C LYS A 13 -1.29 12.39 -22.88
N GLY A 14 -1.46 12.51 -24.19
CA GLY A 14 -2.61 11.89 -24.89
C GLY A 14 -2.78 10.42 -24.51
N GLY A 15 -4.02 9.96 -24.33
CA GLY A 15 -4.37 8.63 -23.86
C GLY A 15 -5.77 8.21 -24.30
N PHE A 16 -6.20 7.02 -23.85
CA PHE A 16 -7.53 6.47 -24.15
C PHE A 16 -8.51 6.66 -22.98
N LEU A 17 -8.05 7.22 -21.86
CA LEU A 17 -8.88 7.50 -20.70
C LEU A 17 -10.00 8.50 -21.03
N PRO A 18 -11.28 8.14 -20.81
CA PRO A 18 -12.40 9.06 -20.93
C PRO A 18 -12.28 10.25 -19.96
N LYS A 19 -12.73 11.42 -20.41
CA LYS A 19 -12.50 12.70 -19.70
C LYS A 19 -13.17 12.74 -18.33
N GLU A 20 -14.29 12.04 -18.17
CA GLU A 20 -15.04 11.91 -16.92
C GLU A 20 -14.21 11.31 -15.79
N PHE A 21 -13.17 10.52 -16.10
CA PHE A 21 -12.31 9.88 -15.10
C PHE A 21 -11.03 10.67 -14.78
N ASN A 22 -10.77 11.79 -15.47
CA ASN A 22 -9.54 12.55 -15.29
C ASN A 22 -9.34 13.04 -13.86
N ILE A 23 -10.41 13.48 -13.18
CA ILE A 23 -10.31 14.01 -11.80
C ILE A 23 -9.83 12.92 -10.84
N ALA A 24 -10.51 11.77 -10.87
CA ALA A 24 -10.14 10.64 -10.02
C ALA A 24 -8.76 10.08 -10.36
N HIS A 25 -8.39 10.06 -11.65
CA HIS A 25 -7.06 9.66 -12.08
C HIS A 25 -5.96 10.60 -11.57
N ASP A 26 -6.18 11.91 -11.69
CA ASP A 26 -5.28 12.94 -11.18
C ASP A 26 -5.17 12.87 -9.65
N LEU A 27 -6.27 12.56 -8.94
CA LEU A 27 -6.25 12.33 -7.49
C LEU A 27 -5.40 11.11 -7.12
N CYS A 28 -5.53 9.99 -7.84
CA CYS A 28 -4.66 8.83 -7.61
C CYS A 28 -3.18 9.17 -7.81
N PHE A 29 -2.85 9.94 -8.86
CA PHE A 29 -1.47 10.42 -9.07
C PHE A 29 -1.01 11.40 -8.00
N ALA A 30 -1.88 12.28 -7.51
CA ALA A 30 -1.54 13.19 -6.42
C ALA A 30 -1.18 12.42 -5.15
N VAL A 31 -1.96 11.39 -4.78
CA VAL A 31 -1.65 10.54 -3.62
C VAL A 31 -0.34 9.76 -3.83
N HIS A 32 -0.14 9.21 -5.04
CA HIS A 32 1.12 8.57 -5.40
C HIS A 32 2.32 9.52 -5.23
N ASP A 33 2.21 10.75 -5.75
CA ASP A 33 3.30 11.72 -5.72
C ASP A 33 3.61 12.20 -4.29
N ILE A 34 2.60 12.30 -3.42
CA ILE A 34 2.80 12.56 -1.98
C ILE A 34 3.65 11.45 -1.35
N LEU A 35 3.30 10.19 -1.60
CA LEU A 35 4.02 9.03 -1.05
C LEU A 35 5.42 8.87 -1.65
N ALA A 36 5.59 9.14 -2.94
CA ALA A 36 6.90 9.18 -3.57
C ALA A 36 7.78 10.29 -2.98
N GLN A 37 7.20 11.46 -2.73
CA GLN A 37 7.92 12.56 -2.09
C GLN A 37 8.33 12.19 -0.66
N PHE A 38 7.44 11.55 0.12
CA PHE A 38 7.76 11.02 1.45
C PHE A 38 9.00 10.12 1.40
N LEU A 39 9.02 9.14 0.49
CA LEU A 39 10.15 8.22 0.32
C LEU A 39 11.44 8.94 -0.07
N VAL A 40 11.41 9.78 -1.11
CA VAL A 40 12.59 10.50 -1.60
C VAL A 40 13.15 11.46 -0.55
N SER A 41 12.29 12.19 0.16
CA SER A 41 12.75 13.08 1.25
C SER A 41 13.28 12.29 2.44
N GLY A 42 12.68 11.14 2.76
CA GLY A 42 13.12 10.30 3.85
C GLY A 42 14.52 9.72 3.59
N GLU A 43 14.77 9.23 2.38
CA GLU A 43 16.09 8.75 1.97
C GLU A 43 17.14 9.88 1.99
N ALA A 44 16.81 11.05 1.45
CA ALA A 44 17.73 12.19 1.41
C ALA A 44 18.12 12.71 2.80
N CYS A 45 17.25 12.52 3.80
CA CYS A 45 17.45 12.93 5.19
C CYS A 45 17.90 11.78 6.12
N ASP A 46 18.20 10.60 5.58
CA ASP A 46 18.60 9.40 6.34
C ASP A 46 17.61 9.03 7.47
N VAL A 47 16.31 9.23 7.22
CA VAL A 47 15.29 9.02 8.25
C VAL A 47 14.98 7.54 8.47
N PHE A 48 15.24 6.68 7.49
CA PHE A 48 14.98 5.24 7.55
C PHE A 48 16.10 4.48 8.26
N THR A 49 16.63 5.07 9.33
CA THR A 49 17.73 4.53 10.13
C THR A 49 17.26 4.32 11.57
N ALA A 50 17.50 3.12 12.11
CA ALA A 50 17.17 2.78 13.49
C ALA A 50 18.34 3.07 14.43
N GLN A 51 18.07 3.80 15.51
CA GLN A 51 19.02 4.02 16.59
C GLN A 51 18.79 2.99 17.71
N ILE A 52 19.87 2.35 18.13
CA ILE A 52 19.90 1.37 19.23
C ILE A 52 20.74 1.98 20.35
N THR A 53 20.12 2.20 21.51
CA THR A 53 20.81 2.73 22.68
C THR A 53 21.38 1.58 23.50
N PHE A 54 22.60 1.74 24.02
CA PHE A 54 23.24 0.79 24.93
C PHE A 54 23.46 1.45 26.28
N GLU A 55 23.15 0.75 27.36
CA GLU A 55 23.41 1.24 28.73
C GLU A 55 24.85 1.00 29.18
N ASP A 56 25.52 0.00 28.58
CA ASP A 56 26.87 -0.40 28.93
C ASP A 56 27.78 -0.46 27.69
N HIS A 57 29.07 -0.14 27.91
CA HIS A 57 30.08 -0.11 26.85
C HIS A 57 30.45 -1.50 26.32
N GLN A 58 30.23 -2.56 27.10
CA GLN A 58 30.58 -3.92 26.69
C GLN A 58 29.59 -4.44 25.65
N ALA A 59 28.29 -4.26 25.88
CA ALA A 59 27.22 -4.58 24.96
C ALA A 59 27.34 -3.79 23.65
N ALA A 60 27.79 -2.54 23.72
CA ALA A 60 28.09 -1.75 22.53
C ALA A 60 29.26 -2.36 21.71
N ALA A 61 30.37 -2.71 22.37
CA ALA A 61 31.50 -3.36 21.70
C ALA A 61 31.16 -4.76 21.15
N ASP A 62 30.36 -5.54 21.90
CA ASP A 62 29.87 -6.84 21.49
C ASP A 62 28.91 -6.72 20.29
N PHE A 63 28.11 -5.66 20.24
CA PHE A 63 27.26 -5.35 19.08
C PHE A 63 28.07 -4.94 17.86
N GLU A 64 29.06 -4.05 18.00
CA GLU A 64 29.92 -3.61 16.89
C GLU A 64 30.72 -4.75 16.25
N SER A 65 31.03 -5.79 17.05
CA SER A 65 31.76 -6.97 16.58
C SER A 65 30.87 -8.10 16.07
N THR A 66 29.53 -7.96 16.15
CA THR A 66 28.61 -9.00 15.65
C THR A 66 28.62 -9.07 14.12
N ALA A 67 28.60 -10.28 13.57
CA ALA A 67 28.43 -10.49 12.14
C ALA A 67 26.95 -10.40 11.72
N ASP A 68 26.04 -10.75 12.64
CA ASP A 68 24.59 -10.73 12.42
C ASP A 68 23.93 -9.93 13.54
N ILE A 69 23.40 -8.76 13.17
CA ILE A 69 22.72 -7.83 14.07
C ILE A 69 21.42 -8.47 14.60
N PHE A 70 20.69 -9.22 13.77
CA PHE A 70 19.42 -9.83 14.18
C PHE A 70 19.64 -11.00 15.12
N GLU A 71 20.66 -11.83 14.90
CA GLU A 71 21.03 -12.90 15.83
C GLU A 71 21.45 -12.31 17.19
N TRP A 72 22.21 -11.22 17.19
CA TRP A 72 22.62 -10.56 18.43
C TRP A 72 21.44 -9.98 19.19
N LEU A 73 20.52 -9.30 18.50
CA LEU A 73 19.31 -8.74 19.10
C LEU A 73 18.41 -9.82 19.69
N GLU A 74 18.31 -10.97 19.02
CA GLU A 74 17.56 -12.13 19.50
C GLU A 74 18.15 -12.70 20.80
N LYS A 75 19.46 -13.00 20.80
CA LYS A 75 20.16 -13.57 21.96
C LYS A 75 20.07 -12.67 23.19
N ASN A 76 20.09 -11.36 22.99
CA ASN A 76 20.01 -10.36 24.05
C ASN A 76 18.56 -9.93 24.36
N GLN A 77 17.55 -10.60 23.79
CA GLN A 77 16.12 -10.32 24.02
C GLN A 77 15.71 -8.87 23.71
N ARG A 78 16.40 -8.22 22.77
CA ARG A 78 16.15 -6.83 22.35
C ARG A 78 15.10 -6.77 21.24
N PHE A 79 13.92 -7.33 21.52
CA PHE A 79 12.86 -7.50 20.52
C PHE A 79 12.31 -6.17 19.98
N GLN A 80 12.28 -5.12 20.81
CA GLN A 80 11.84 -3.79 20.39
C GLN A 80 12.81 -3.14 19.41
N ASP A 81 14.11 -3.27 19.66
CA ASP A 81 15.13 -2.75 18.74
C ASP A 81 15.13 -3.54 17.43
N ARG A 82 14.97 -4.87 17.49
CA ARG A 82 14.76 -5.71 16.31
C ARG A 82 13.56 -5.24 15.49
N ALA A 83 12.43 -4.97 16.14
CA ALA A 83 11.23 -4.47 15.48
C ALA A 83 11.45 -3.09 14.84
N ARG A 84 12.13 -2.18 15.54
CA ARG A 84 12.47 -0.86 15.01
C ARG A 84 13.35 -0.95 13.77
N VAL A 85 14.43 -1.75 13.82
CA VAL A 85 15.33 -1.99 12.69
C VAL A 85 14.56 -2.58 11.50
N LEU A 86 13.76 -3.62 11.71
CA LEU A 86 12.99 -4.24 10.62
C LEU A 86 11.96 -3.27 10.03
N LYS A 87 11.26 -2.48 10.85
CA LYS A 87 10.33 -1.45 10.38
C LYS A 87 11.03 -0.43 9.48
N THR A 88 12.20 0.08 9.88
CA THR A 88 12.96 1.07 9.10
C THR A 88 13.50 0.50 7.78
N LEU A 89 13.76 -0.81 7.70
CA LEU A 89 14.16 -1.47 6.46
C LEU A 89 12.96 -1.79 5.55
N VAL A 90 11.88 -2.29 6.13
CA VAL A 90 10.72 -2.80 5.39
C VAL A 90 9.87 -1.66 4.83
N LEU A 91 9.63 -0.59 5.60
CA LEU A 91 8.80 0.53 5.15
C LEU A 91 9.25 1.11 3.80
N PRO A 92 10.48 1.62 3.64
CA PRO A 92 10.92 2.22 2.38
C PRO A 92 10.98 1.21 1.24
N ALA A 93 11.42 -0.02 1.51
CA ALA A 93 11.53 -1.07 0.48
C ALA A 93 10.15 -1.49 -0.08
N VAL A 94 9.18 -1.74 0.79
CA VAL A 94 7.82 -2.12 0.40
C VAL A 94 7.12 -0.94 -0.26
N LEU A 95 7.28 0.28 0.28
CA LEU A 95 6.69 1.47 -0.31
C LEU A 95 7.22 1.74 -1.72
N SER A 96 8.54 1.63 -1.94
CA SER A 96 9.15 1.80 -3.27
C SER A 96 8.55 0.84 -4.30
N ASP A 97 8.46 -0.45 -3.96
CA ASP A 97 7.85 -1.47 -4.84
C ASP A 97 6.37 -1.17 -5.12
N MET A 98 5.60 -0.79 -4.08
CA MET A 98 4.19 -0.40 -4.22
C MET A 98 4.02 0.77 -5.18
N LEU A 99 4.84 1.82 -5.05
CA LEU A 99 4.74 3.04 -5.85
C LEU A 99 5.07 2.76 -7.32
N HIS A 100 6.06 1.92 -7.61
CA HIS A 100 6.33 1.49 -8.99
C HIS A 100 5.13 0.75 -9.60
N CYS A 101 4.52 -0.18 -8.87
CA CYS A 101 3.32 -0.87 -9.33
C CYS A 101 2.14 0.10 -9.55
N ILE A 102 1.91 1.02 -8.62
CA ILE A 102 0.81 2.00 -8.70
C ILE A 102 1.02 2.95 -9.88
N TYR A 103 2.22 3.52 -10.03
CA TYR A 103 2.55 4.41 -11.14
C TYR A 103 2.28 3.75 -12.49
N GLU A 104 2.82 2.54 -12.69
CA GLU A 104 2.64 1.81 -13.94
C GLU A 104 1.19 1.36 -14.15
N ALA A 105 0.45 1.03 -13.08
CA ALA A 105 -0.97 0.73 -13.17
C ALA A 105 -1.76 1.94 -13.67
N LEU A 106 -1.54 3.12 -13.08
CA LEU A 106 -2.20 4.38 -13.47
C LEU A 106 -1.85 4.76 -14.91
N GLU A 107 -0.59 4.66 -15.31
CA GLU A 107 -0.17 4.91 -16.69
C GLU A 107 -0.78 3.90 -17.68
N CYS A 108 -0.89 2.62 -17.31
CA CYS A 108 -1.53 1.61 -18.13
C CYS A 108 -3.03 1.87 -18.29
N SER A 109 -3.72 2.25 -17.21
CA SER A 109 -5.12 2.67 -17.26
C SER A 109 -5.31 3.86 -18.21
N ARG A 110 -4.45 4.89 -18.11
CA ARG A 110 -4.47 6.05 -19.00
C ARG A 110 -4.34 5.68 -20.49
N LYS A 111 -3.53 4.65 -20.77
CA LYS A 111 -3.29 4.08 -22.11
C LYS A 111 -4.37 3.05 -22.53
N GLY A 112 -5.41 2.81 -21.74
CA GLY A 112 -6.46 1.83 -22.04
C GLY A 112 -6.02 0.36 -21.95
N LYS A 113 -4.91 0.09 -21.25
CA LYS A 113 -4.37 -1.25 -20.97
C LYS A 113 -4.83 -1.73 -19.59
N LEU A 114 -6.15 -1.87 -19.44
CA LEU A 114 -6.77 -2.12 -18.14
C LEU A 114 -6.45 -3.50 -17.56
N ASN A 115 -6.25 -4.52 -18.40
CA ASN A 115 -5.69 -5.80 -17.95
C ASN A 115 -4.38 -5.61 -17.16
N ILE A 116 -3.43 -4.87 -17.70
CA ILE A 116 -2.15 -4.61 -17.03
C ILE A 116 -2.35 -3.75 -15.78
N SER A 117 -3.23 -2.74 -15.84
CA SER A 117 -3.56 -1.90 -14.67
C SER A 117 -4.04 -2.74 -13.48
N TYR A 118 -5.02 -3.63 -13.71
CA TYR A 118 -5.57 -4.48 -12.64
C TYR A 118 -4.60 -5.58 -12.19
N MET A 119 -3.74 -6.11 -13.08
CA MET A 119 -2.67 -7.03 -12.68
C MET A 119 -1.68 -6.36 -11.71
N LEU A 120 -1.27 -5.12 -12.00
CA LEU A 120 -0.27 -4.39 -11.22
C LEU A 120 -0.80 -3.91 -9.87
N ILE A 121 -2.06 -3.45 -9.80
CA ILE A 121 -2.59 -2.87 -8.55
C ILE A 121 -2.90 -3.92 -7.47
N ARG A 122 -3.04 -5.19 -7.85
CA ARG A 122 -3.39 -6.29 -6.94
C ARG A 122 -2.42 -6.42 -5.77
N LYS A 123 -1.11 -6.49 -6.04
CA LYS A 123 -0.07 -6.68 -5.02
C LYS A 123 -0.04 -5.51 -4.02
N PRO A 124 0.01 -4.23 -4.44
CA PRO A 124 -0.07 -3.10 -3.53
C PRO A 124 -1.27 -3.13 -2.58
N ILE A 125 -2.48 -3.36 -3.10
CA ILE A 125 -3.70 -3.24 -2.28
C ILE A 125 -3.97 -4.47 -1.42
N GLN A 126 -3.59 -5.67 -1.86
CA GLN A 126 -3.88 -6.91 -1.11
C GLN A 126 -2.73 -7.35 -0.22
N GLU A 127 -1.49 -7.29 -0.70
CA GLU A 127 -0.35 -7.93 -0.04
C GLU A 127 0.53 -6.90 0.67
N SER A 128 0.99 -5.87 -0.07
CA SER A 128 1.89 -4.87 0.51
C SER A 128 1.20 -4.06 1.61
N LEU A 129 -0.05 -3.63 1.39
CA LEU A 129 -0.80 -2.90 2.40
C LEU A 129 -1.13 -3.77 3.63
N PHE A 130 -1.40 -5.07 3.44
CA PHE A 130 -1.56 -6.02 4.55
C PHE A 130 -0.28 -6.14 5.38
N LEU A 131 0.88 -6.21 4.72
CA LEU A 131 2.17 -6.26 5.41
C LEU A 131 2.39 -5.01 6.28
N LEU A 132 2.16 -3.81 5.72
CA LEU A 132 2.33 -2.54 6.43
C LEU A 132 1.36 -2.38 7.62
N GLU A 133 0.09 -2.76 7.45
CA GLU A 133 -0.86 -2.82 8.56
C GLU A 133 -0.39 -3.73 9.71
N SER A 134 0.44 -4.75 9.41
CA SER A 134 0.90 -5.69 10.45
C SER A 134 1.89 -5.02 11.39
N ILE A 135 2.65 -4.06 10.88
CA ILE A 135 3.54 -3.21 11.66
C ILE A 135 2.71 -2.39 12.65
N ILE A 136 1.61 -1.77 12.18
CA ILE A 136 0.74 -0.92 13.01
C ILE A 136 0.10 -1.71 14.16
N LEU A 137 -0.36 -2.92 13.90
CA LEU A 137 -1.08 -3.70 14.90
C LEU A 137 -0.17 -4.22 16.02
N ASP A 138 1.02 -4.68 15.67
CA ASP A 138 2.01 -5.18 16.64
C ASP A 138 3.38 -5.26 15.97
N GLU A 139 4.24 -4.27 16.22
CA GLU A 139 5.58 -4.19 15.64
C GLU A 139 6.47 -5.39 16.03
N VAL A 140 6.35 -5.87 17.27
CA VAL A 140 7.17 -6.99 17.77
C VAL A 140 6.70 -8.32 17.18
N ALA A 141 5.39 -8.55 17.15
CA ALA A 141 4.85 -9.75 16.52
C ALA A 141 5.06 -9.76 15.00
N PHE A 142 5.03 -8.58 14.35
CA PHE A 142 5.44 -8.43 12.96
C PHE A 142 6.91 -8.86 12.76
N ALA A 143 7.82 -8.31 13.57
CA ALA A 143 9.25 -8.61 13.50
C ALA A 143 9.53 -10.09 13.70
N GLU A 144 8.87 -10.69 14.69
CA GLU A 144 8.97 -12.13 14.97
C GLU A 144 8.47 -12.97 13.80
N LYS A 145 7.28 -12.67 13.26
CA LYS A 145 6.74 -13.41 12.11
C LYS A 145 7.62 -13.23 10.88
N LEU A 146 8.19 -12.06 10.64
CA LEU A 146 9.10 -11.85 9.52
C LEU A 146 10.37 -12.69 9.64
N ALA A 147 10.85 -12.93 10.86
CA ALA A 147 12.02 -13.76 11.11
C ALA A 147 11.71 -15.26 11.03
N THR A 148 10.58 -15.71 11.57
CA THR A 148 10.32 -17.16 11.78
C THR A 148 9.25 -17.75 10.86
N SER A 149 8.31 -16.95 10.37
CA SER A 149 7.23 -17.41 9.49
C SER A 149 6.71 -16.29 8.56
N PRO A 150 7.51 -15.84 7.56
CA PRO A 150 7.11 -14.75 6.67
C PRO A 150 5.77 -15.01 5.96
N ILE A 151 5.43 -16.27 5.71
CA ILE A 151 4.17 -16.67 5.07
C ILE A 151 2.93 -16.26 5.88
N ALA A 152 3.06 -16.09 7.19
CA ALA A 152 2.00 -15.59 8.06
C ALA A 152 1.71 -14.09 7.89
N LEU A 153 2.58 -13.35 7.18
CA LEU A 153 2.41 -11.94 6.84
C LEU A 153 1.74 -11.74 5.47
N ARG A 154 1.03 -12.76 4.98
CA ARG A 154 0.22 -12.73 3.77
C ARG A 154 -1.27 -12.86 4.12
N PRO A 155 -2.19 -12.16 3.41
CA PRO A 155 -3.61 -12.44 3.54
C PRO A 155 -3.93 -13.90 3.18
N GLN A 156 -4.58 -14.62 4.09
CA GLN A 156 -4.99 -16.01 3.85
C GLN A 156 -6.32 -16.04 3.09
N THR A 157 -6.32 -16.57 1.87
CA THR A 157 -7.52 -16.64 1.00
C THR A 157 -8.37 -17.89 1.21
N ALA A 158 -7.91 -18.86 2.00
CA ALA A 158 -8.59 -20.13 2.21
C ALA A 158 -9.37 -20.09 3.53
N THR A 159 -10.68 -20.38 3.47
CA THR A 159 -11.59 -20.66 4.59
C THR A 159 -12.10 -19.48 5.42
N GLY A 160 -13.23 -18.86 5.00
CA GLY A 160 -14.20 -18.29 5.94
C GLY A 160 -13.79 -17.05 6.73
N ILE A 161 -12.83 -16.26 6.23
CA ILE A 161 -12.21 -15.11 6.90
C ILE A 161 -12.96 -13.79 6.61
N GLU A 162 -14.26 -13.84 6.28
CA GLU A 162 -15.05 -12.62 6.00
C GLU A 162 -15.07 -11.64 7.21
N GLY A 163 -14.73 -12.10 8.42
CA GLY A 163 -14.61 -11.26 9.62
C GLY A 163 -13.20 -10.82 10.02
N GLU A 164 -12.13 -11.57 9.71
CA GLU A 164 -10.80 -11.25 10.26
C GLU A 164 -10.19 -10.04 9.57
N HIS A 165 -10.30 -9.93 8.25
CA HIS A 165 -9.79 -8.77 7.51
C HIS A 165 -10.52 -7.49 7.95
N LYS A 166 -11.84 -7.55 8.13
CA LYS A 166 -12.62 -6.44 8.70
C LYS A 166 -12.11 -6.07 10.10
N ARG A 167 -12.02 -7.05 11.01
CA ARG A 167 -11.57 -6.82 12.40
C ARG A 167 -10.16 -6.22 12.43
N ARG A 168 -9.27 -6.73 11.60
CA ARG A 168 -7.89 -6.27 11.49
C ARG A 168 -7.83 -4.83 10.98
N ILE A 169 -8.54 -4.51 9.90
CA ILE A 169 -8.61 -3.15 9.36
C ILE A 169 -9.25 -2.21 10.39
N GLN A 170 -10.30 -2.64 11.08
CA GLN A 170 -10.94 -1.87 12.15
C GLN A 170 -9.93 -1.49 13.25
N GLN A 171 -9.12 -2.45 13.71
CA GLN A 171 -8.06 -2.18 14.68
C GLN A 171 -7.03 -1.18 14.15
N VAL A 172 -6.62 -1.31 12.88
CA VAL A 172 -5.73 -0.33 12.25
C VAL A 172 -6.36 1.06 12.26
N LEU A 173 -7.63 1.18 11.83
CA LEU A 173 -8.36 2.46 11.80
C LEU A 173 -8.48 3.12 13.17
N GLU A 174 -8.72 2.32 14.21
CA GLU A 174 -8.73 2.78 15.60
C GLU A 174 -7.34 3.31 16.02
N THR A 175 -6.28 2.55 15.73
CA THR A 175 -4.89 2.92 16.05
C THR A 175 -4.43 4.20 15.33
N ILE A 176 -4.80 4.38 14.06
CA ILE A 176 -4.43 5.57 13.27
C ILE A 176 -5.44 6.73 13.40
N GLY A 177 -6.52 6.55 14.16
CA GLY A 177 -7.55 7.58 14.38
C GLY A 177 -8.36 7.97 13.13
N GLN A 178 -8.70 7.00 12.27
CA GLN A 178 -9.36 7.23 10.98
C GLN A 178 -10.71 6.50 10.83
N THR A 179 -11.34 6.10 11.93
CA THR A 179 -12.64 5.40 11.92
C THR A 179 -13.80 6.23 11.39
N GLU A 180 -13.72 7.56 11.40
CA GLU A 180 -14.73 8.43 10.82
C GLU A 180 -14.56 8.62 9.30
N ALA A 181 -13.34 8.45 8.80
CA ALA A 181 -13.01 8.66 7.39
C ALA A 181 -13.13 7.37 6.55
N PHE A 182 -12.95 6.21 7.18
CA PHE A 182 -12.99 4.93 6.50
C PHE A 182 -13.90 3.91 7.18
N ASP A 183 -14.47 3.05 6.36
CA ASP A 183 -15.29 1.92 6.78
C ASP A 183 -14.48 0.63 6.63
N ALA A 184 -14.26 -0.05 7.76
CA ALA A 184 -13.43 -1.25 7.80
C ALA A 184 -14.02 -2.42 6.98
N GLU A 185 -15.34 -2.52 6.95
CA GLU A 185 -16.05 -3.56 6.20
C GLU A 185 -15.90 -3.34 4.70
N TYR A 186 -16.05 -2.10 4.25
CA TYR A 186 -15.89 -1.73 2.86
C TYR A 186 -14.45 -1.89 2.37
N LEU A 187 -13.46 -1.46 3.17
CA LEU A 187 -12.06 -1.71 2.85
C LEU A 187 -11.73 -3.21 2.75
N ALA A 188 -12.28 -4.04 3.65
CA ALA A 188 -12.11 -5.49 3.60
C ALA A 188 -12.78 -6.09 2.35
N GLN A 189 -14.00 -5.67 2.03
CA GLN A 189 -14.74 -6.10 0.84
C GLN A 189 -13.96 -5.75 -0.43
N LEU A 190 -13.55 -4.49 -0.57
CA LEU A 190 -12.82 -4.00 -1.73
C LEU A 190 -11.56 -4.81 -1.99
N ARG A 191 -10.85 -5.25 -0.95
CA ARG A 191 -9.53 -5.88 -1.10
C ARG A 191 -9.59 -7.39 -1.20
N TYR A 192 -10.46 -8.06 -0.45
CA TYR A 192 -10.33 -9.50 -0.22
C TYR A 192 -11.55 -10.32 -0.61
N VAL A 193 -12.70 -9.69 -0.84
CA VAL A 193 -13.95 -10.42 -1.09
C VAL A 193 -14.24 -10.50 -2.59
N LYS A 194 -14.57 -11.70 -3.07
CA LYS A 194 -14.94 -11.97 -4.47
C LYS A 194 -16.39 -11.60 -4.75
N VAL A 195 -16.69 -10.31 -4.69
CA VAL A 195 -17.99 -9.72 -5.06
C VAL A 195 -17.82 -8.78 -6.26
N GLU A 196 -18.94 -8.35 -6.83
CA GLU A 196 -18.94 -7.39 -7.95
C GLU A 196 -18.26 -6.08 -7.56
N ASP A 197 -18.54 -5.56 -6.36
CA ASP A 197 -17.91 -4.36 -5.79
C ASP A 197 -16.62 -4.68 -5.03
N GLY A 198 -15.67 -5.37 -5.68
CA GLY A 198 -14.41 -5.82 -5.07
C GLY A 198 -13.27 -5.99 -6.08
N PHE A 199 -12.06 -5.55 -5.71
CA PHE A 199 -10.87 -5.66 -6.55
C PHE A 199 -10.37 -7.10 -6.69
N ASP A 200 -10.56 -7.97 -5.69
CA ASP A 200 -10.07 -9.36 -5.78
C ASP A 200 -10.62 -10.06 -7.03
N GLY A 201 -11.90 -9.87 -7.31
CA GLY A 201 -12.55 -10.43 -8.48
C GLY A 201 -11.97 -9.93 -9.80
N LEU A 202 -11.86 -8.62 -9.96
CA LEU A 202 -11.36 -7.99 -11.19
C LEU A 202 -9.87 -8.25 -11.41
N CYS A 203 -9.06 -8.19 -10.34
CA CYS A 203 -7.64 -8.50 -10.42
C CYS A 203 -7.41 -9.97 -10.81
N ASN A 204 -8.21 -10.90 -10.29
CA ASN A 204 -8.15 -12.30 -10.70
C ASN A 204 -8.51 -12.49 -12.18
N LYS A 205 -9.53 -11.79 -12.69
CA LYS A 205 -9.86 -11.79 -14.13
C LYS A 205 -8.77 -11.15 -14.99
N ALA A 206 -8.01 -10.20 -14.45
CA ALA A 206 -6.89 -9.58 -15.16
C ALA A 206 -5.66 -10.50 -15.24
N ILE A 207 -5.41 -11.31 -14.21
CA ILE A 207 -4.26 -12.22 -14.12
C ILE A 207 -4.51 -13.54 -14.85
N HIS A 208 -5.70 -14.11 -14.69
CA HIS A 208 -6.01 -15.44 -15.21
C HIS A 208 -6.78 -15.36 -16.54
N LEU A 209 -6.36 -16.18 -17.51
CA LEU A 209 -7.06 -16.32 -18.79
C LEU A 209 -8.52 -16.76 -18.61
N PHE A 210 -8.73 -17.69 -17.66
CA PHE A 210 -10.03 -18.24 -17.30
C PHE A 210 -10.17 -18.29 -15.78
N THR A 211 -11.38 -18.05 -15.28
CA THR A 211 -11.72 -18.06 -13.87
C THR A 211 -12.97 -18.92 -13.65
N GLU A 212 -12.97 -19.73 -12.58
CA GLU A 212 -14.06 -20.70 -12.32
C GLU A 212 -14.93 -20.33 -11.11
N HIS A 213 -14.47 -19.41 -10.26
CA HIS A 213 -15.21 -18.98 -9.09
C HIS A 213 -16.55 -18.33 -9.48
N LYS A 214 -17.65 -18.73 -8.83
CA LYS A 214 -19.03 -18.36 -9.20
C LYS A 214 -19.21 -16.86 -9.49
N ALA A 215 -18.66 -15.99 -8.64
CA ALA A 215 -18.80 -14.54 -8.76
C ALA A 215 -18.00 -13.92 -9.94
N ILE A 216 -16.99 -14.61 -10.46
CA ILE A 216 -16.10 -14.09 -11.49
C ILE A 216 -15.87 -15.08 -12.62
N LYS A 217 -16.77 -16.03 -12.80
CA LYS A 217 -16.62 -17.09 -13.80
C LYS A 217 -16.50 -16.47 -15.19
N THR A 218 -15.54 -16.96 -15.98
CA THR A 218 -15.40 -16.52 -17.38
C THR A 218 -16.61 -16.99 -18.19
N GLU A 219 -17.16 -16.07 -18.98
CA GLU A 219 -18.28 -16.35 -19.87
C GLU A 219 -17.86 -17.25 -21.04
N SER A 220 -18.82 -17.96 -21.62
CA SER A 220 -18.58 -18.76 -22.83
C SER A 220 -18.03 -17.90 -23.96
N LEU A 221 -17.01 -18.41 -24.67
CA LEU A 221 -16.33 -17.71 -25.77
C LEU A 221 -15.64 -16.39 -25.37
N ASN A 222 -15.27 -16.23 -24.10
CA ASN A 222 -14.56 -15.08 -23.58
C ASN A 222 -13.19 -15.48 -23.00
N VAL A 223 -12.18 -14.60 -23.10
CA VAL A 223 -10.87 -14.76 -22.44
C VAL A 223 -10.65 -13.58 -21.50
N ASN A 224 -11.47 -13.51 -20.45
CA ASN A 224 -11.52 -12.45 -19.44
C ASN A 224 -11.14 -11.06 -20.00
N PHE A 225 -10.13 -10.42 -19.40
CA PHE A 225 -9.79 -9.04 -19.74
C PHE A 225 -9.15 -8.90 -21.13
N ILE A 226 -8.61 -9.97 -21.70
CA ILE A 226 -7.98 -9.94 -23.04
C ILE A 226 -9.02 -9.57 -24.10
N PHE A 227 -10.27 -10.00 -23.94
CA PHE A 227 -11.37 -9.71 -24.87
C PHE A 227 -12.17 -8.45 -24.49
N SER A 228 -11.66 -7.60 -23.58
CA SER A 228 -12.36 -6.37 -23.20
C SER A 228 -12.41 -5.38 -24.37
N GLY A 229 -13.60 -5.23 -24.95
CA GLY A 229 -13.94 -4.15 -25.88
C GLY A 229 -14.10 -2.80 -25.17
N TRP A 230 -14.51 -1.77 -25.91
CA TRP A 230 -14.66 -0.41 -25.38
C TRP A 230 -15.65 -0.33 -24.22
N ASP A 231 -16.85 -0.91 -24.37
CA ASP A 231 -17.88 -0.85 -23.32
C ASP A 231 -17.43 -1.54 -22.02
N ALA A 232 -16.74 -2.68 -22.14
CA ALA A 232 -16.15 -3.36 -20.99
C ALA A 232 -15.06 -2.49 -20.33
N LYS A 233 -14.23 -1.81 -21.12
CA LYS A 233 -13.21 -0.88 -20.61
C LYS A 233 -13.84 0.32 -19.91
N GLN A 234 -14.97 0.83 -20.40
CA GLN A 234 -15.73 1.89 -19.76
C GLN A 234 -16.13 1.49 -18.34
N SER A 235 -16.77 0.33 -18.16
CA SER A 235 -17.16 -0.17 -16.84
C SER A 235 -15.95 -0.47 -15.95
N GLN A 236 -14.84 -0.95 -16.54
CA GLN A 236 -13.60 -1.18 -15.81
C GLN A 236 -12.95 0.13 -15.33
N TRP A 237 -12.98 1.21 -16.11
CA TRP A 237 -12.53 2.52 -15.67
C TRP A 237 -13.45 3.11 -14.61
N GLU A 238 -14.76 2.99 -14.81
CA GLU A 238 -15.76 3.43 -13.85
C GLU A 238 -15.52 2.77 -12.49
N PHE A 239 -15.35 1.44 -12.46
CA PHE A 239 -15.00 0.72 -11.24
C PHE A 239 -13.66 1.23 -10.65
N LEU A 240 -12.61 1.28 -11.47
CA LEU A 240 -11.27 1.63 -10.99
C LEU A 240 -11.29 2.99 -10.30
N TYR A 241 -11.82 4.00 -10.95
CA TYR A 241 -11.70 5.39 -10.51
C TYR A 241 -12.74 5.83 -9.49
N SER A 242 -13.81 5.06 -9.30
CA SER A 242 -14.74 5.31 -8.21
C SER A 242 -14.28 4.69 -6.88
N ARG A 243 -13.37 3.69 -6.89
CA ARG A 243 -12.92 2.98 -5.68
C ARG A 243 -11.43 3.16 -5.35
N LEU A 244 -10.56 3.22 -6.37
CA LEU A 244 -9.11 3.31 -6.16
C LEU A 244 -8.68 4.55 -5.37
N PRO A 245 -9.23 5.77 -5.60
CA PRO A 245 -8.85 6.92 -4.80
C PRO A 245 -9.06 6.70 -3.30
N TYR A 246 -10.18 6.10 -2.91
CA TYR A 246 -10.49 5.78 -1.51
C TYR A 246 -9.43 4.86 -0.89
N LEU A 247 -9.05 3.80 -1.60
CA LEU A 247 -7.99 2.87 -1.15
C LEU A 247 -6.60 3.52 -1.09
N LEU A 248 -6.26 4.38 -2.05
CA LEU A 248 -4.97 5.06 -2.05
C LEU A 248 -4.87 6.07 -0.91
N ILE A 249 -5.95 6.79 -0.58
CA ILE A 249 -5.98 7.69 0.58
C ILE A 249 -5.85 6.87 1.88
N TYR A 250 -6.52 5.72 2.00
CA TYR A 250 -6.31 4.82 3.14
C TYR A 250 -4.85 4.35 3.25
N MET A 251 -4.26 3.91 2.13
CA MET A 251 -2.85 3.51 2.05
C MET A 251 -1.92 4.66 2.51
N TRP A 252 -2.20 5.88 2.08
CA TRP A 252 -1.45 7.06 2.51
C TRP A 252 -1.51 7.26 4.03
N ARG A 253 -2.69 7.15 4.65
CA ARG A 253 -2.82 7.25 6.12
C ARG A 253 -2.08 6.15 6.88
N VAL A 254 -2.07 4.92 6.36
CA VAL A 254 -1.29 3.82 6.91
C VAL A 254 0.21 4.14 6.86
N ILE A 255 0.70 4.64 5.72
CA ILE A 255 2.13 4.96 5.54
C ILE A 255 2.54 6.15 6.40
N GLU A 256 1.73 7.21 6.49
CA GLU A 256 2.00 8.35 7.36
C GLU A 256 2.15 7.93 8.81
N TYR A 257 1.26 7.07 9.31
CA TYR A 257 1.32 6.60 10.69
C TYR A 257 2.62 5.85 10.99
N ILE A 258 3.04 4.93 10.10
CA ILE A 258 4.30 4.21 10.27
C ILE A 258 5.48 5.18 10.15
N GLY A 259 5.39 6.14 9.23
CA GLY A 259 6.37 7.19 9.00
C GLY A 259 6.60 8.09 10.21
N ASP A 260 5.54 8.53 10.89
CA ASP A 260 5.59 9.39 12.08
C ASP A 260 6.40 8.74 13.22
N ALA A 261 6.32 7.41 13.35
CA ALA A 261 7.09 6.65 14.34
C ALA A 261 8.59 6.55 14.00
N VAL A 262 8.98 6.83 12.76
CA VAL A 262 10.36 6.81 12.27
C VAL A 262 10.92 8.23 12.20
N CYS A 263 10.12 9.20 11.76
CA CYS A 263 10.45 10.61 11.69
C CYS A 263 9.18 11.44 11.92
N PRO A 264 9.10 12.22 13.02
CA PRO A 264 7.90 13.01 13.30
C PRO A 264 7.61 14.01 12.18
N THR A 265 6.42 13.94 11.60
CA THR A 265 6.03 14.86 10.53
C THR A 265 5.55 16.19 11.13
N HIS A 266 5.99 17.32 10.58
CA HIS A 266 5.56 18.64 11.09
C HIS A 266 4.07 18.87 10.76
N PRO A 267 3.24 19.43 11.67
CA PRO A 267 1.80 19.62 11.44
C PRO A 267 1.46 20.41 10.17
N GLU A 268 2.31 21.36 9.77
CA GLU A 268 2.14 22.12 8.53
C GLU A 268 2.23 21.26 7.26
N TYR A 269 3.06 20.20 7.27
CA TYR A 269 3.13 19.24 6.18
C TYR A 269 1.81 18.48 6.06
N THR A 270 1.28 17.96 7.17
CA THR A 270 0.02 17.20 7.17
C THR A 270 -1.16 18.05 6.67
N LEU A 271 -1.20 19.32 7.07
CA LEU A 271 -2.17 20.31 6.59
C LEU A 271 -2.03 20.58 5.09
N ASP A 272 -0.81 20.75 4.59
CA ASP A 272 -0.56 20.97 3.16
C ASP A 272 -0.92 19.73 2.33
N MET A 273 -0.55 18.52 2.76
CA MET A 273 -0.90 17.29 2.08
C MET A 273 -2.42 17.07 2.06
N THR A 274 -3.10 17.30 3.18
CA THR A 274 -4.56 17.19 3.26
C THR A 274 -5.26 18.18 2.34
N ARG A 275 -4.76 19.42 2.21
CA ARG A 275 -5.28 20.39 1.23
C ARG A 275 -5.10 19.91 -0.20
N ARG A 276 -3.98 19.28 -0.52
CA ARG A 276 -3.70 18.76 -1.86
C ARG A 276 -4.62 17.60 -2.25
N THR A 277 -5.06 16.80 -1.27
CA THR A 277 -6.06 15.73 -1.50
C THR A 277 -7.50 16.22 -1.41
N ALA A 278 -7.76 17.34 -0.73
CA ALA A 278 -9.11 17.93 -0.58
C ALA A 278 -9.51 18.86 -1.72
N VAL A 279 -8.55 19.33 -2.53
CA VAL A 279 -8.80 20.27 -3.65
C VAL A 279 -8.57 19.57 -4.99
N LYS A 280 -9.66 19.07 -5.59
CA LYS A 280 -10.03 19.22 -7.02
C LYS A 280 -11.26 18.40 -7.39
#